data_AF-A0A9D1N198-F1
#
_entry.id   AF-A0A9D1N198-F1
#
_cell.length_a   1.000
_cell.length_b   1.000
_cell.length_c   1.000
_cell.angle_alpha   90.00
_cell.angle_beta   90.00
_cell.angle_gamma   90.00
#
_symmetry.space_group_name_H-M   'P 1'
#
loop_
_entity.id
_entity.type
_entity.pdbx_description
1 polymer ?
#
loop_
_entity_poly.entity_id
_entity_poly.type
_entity_poly.pdbx_seq_one_letter_code
_entity_poly.pdbx_strand_id
1 'polypeptide(L)'
;MNKTVEKYLYILIEIAVVAAFIAFLIFNWDKTIQFFCPIMQKVYTTKLAYISILFFTAGQIGGYALCSFIKTNLEELCNAYQKRHENISIQKDDYNAKVEVLEAKIKTLEAALESALKNK
;
A
#
# COMPACT_ATOMS: atom_id res chain seq x y z
N MET A 1 5.70 17.08 -0.21
CA MET A 1 6.90 16.98 0.66
C MET A 1 7.79 15.89 0.06
N ASN A 2 9.12 16.00 0.13
CA ASN A 2 10.00 15.02 -0.52
C ASN A 2 9.88 13.65 0.21
N LYS A 3 9.64 12.56 -0.53
CA LYS A 3 9.43 11.20 0.05
C LYS A 3 10.58 10.77 0.98
N THR A 4 11.78 11.27 0.74
CA THR A 4 12.95 11.05 1.59
C THR A 4 12.80 11.74 2.95
N VAL A 5 12.30 12.97 2.99
CA VAL A 5 12.08 13.74 4.22
C VAL A 5 10.99 13.10 5.08
N GLU A 6 9.92 12.60 4.46
CA GLU A 6 8.86 11.85 5.15
C GLU A 6 9.37 10.61 5.88
N LYS A 7 10.26 9.83 5.23
CA LYS A 7 10.88 8.64 5.84
C LYS A 7 11.73 8.99 7.05
N TYR A 8 12.59 10.01 6.94
CA TYR A 8 13.43 10.42 8.07
C TYR A 8 12.60 10.96 9.24
N LEU A 9 11.51 11.68 8.94
CA LEU A 9 10.59 12.18 9.96
C LEU A 9 9.92 11.02 10.72
N TYR A 10 9.46 9.99 10.00
CA TYR A 10 8.87 8.80 10.62
C TYR A 10 9.87 8.07 11.53
N ILE A 11 11.11 7.88 11.07
CA ILE A 11 12.17 7.25 11.86
C ILE A 11 12.47 8.05 13.13
N LEU A 12 12.54 9.38 13.02
CA LEU A 12 12.75 10.26 14.18
C LEU A 12 11.61 10.15 15.20
N ILE A 13 10.36 10.08 14.73
CA ILE A 13 9.19 9.91 15.60
C ILE A 13 9.26 8.56 16.32
N GLU A 14 9.57 7.46 15.63
CA GLU A 14 9.69 6.14 16.28
C GLU A 14 10.79 6.13 17.35
N ILE A 15 11.96 6.72 17.06
CA ILE A 15 13.04 6.84 18.05
C ILE A 15 12.57 7.66 19.26
N ALA A 16 11.86 8.76 19.04
CA ALA A 16 11.34 9.59 20.12
C ALA A 16 10.29 8.84 20.98
N VAL A 17 9.40 8.07 20.35
CA VAL A 17 8.40 7.24 21.05
C VAL A 17 9.08 6.17 21.90
N VAL A 18 10.08 5.46 21.35
CA VAL A 18 10.83 4.45 22.11
C VAL A 18 11.61 5.08 23.26
N ALA A 19 12.26 6.22 23.03
CA ALA A 19 12.98 6.94 24.09
C ALA A 19 12.03 7.41 25.21
N ALA A 20 10.86 7.95 24.86
CA ALA A 20 9.84 8.34 25.83
C ALA A 20 9.32 7.14 26.63
N PHE A 21 9.15 5.98 25.98
CA PHE A 21 8.74 4.75 26.65
C PHE A 21 9.82 4.23 27.62
N ILE A 22 11.09 4.26 27.23
CA ILE A 22 12.20 3.89 28.11
C ILE A 22 12.26 4.82 29.32
N ALA A 23 12.16 6.15 29.10
CA ALA A 23 12.11 7.12 30.19
C ALA A 23 10.92 6.83 31.13
N PHE A 24 9.73 6.56 30.58
CA PHE A 24 8.56 6.17 31.36
C PHE A 24 8.83 4.94 32.23
N LEU A 25 9.49 3.90 31.71
CA LEU A 25 9.83 2.71 32.47
C LEU A 25 10.79 3.02 33.62
N ILE A 26 11.81 3.85 33.39
CA ILE A 26 12.78 4.24 34.42
C ILE A 26 12.07 4.98 35.56
N PHE A 27 11.21 5.96 35.25
CA PHE A 27 10.48 6.73 36.27
C PHE A 27 9.42 5.93 37.03
N ASN A 28 8.95 4.81 36.48
CA ASN A 28 7.86 4.03 37.05
C ASN A 28 8.26 2.58 37.40
N TRP A 29 9.56 2.29 37.49
CA TRP A 29 10.09 0.93 37.66
C TRP A 29 9.59 0.23 38.93
N ASP A 30 9.46 0.98 40.02
CA ASP A 30 9.05 0.46 41.32
C ASP A 30 7.55 0.59 41.60
N LYS A 31 6.78 1.19 40.68
CA LYS A 31 5.33 1.30 40.84
C LYS A 31 4.68 -0.06 40.62
N THR A 32 3.81 -0.44 41.55
CA THR A 32 2.98 -1.64 41.44
C THR A 32 1.58 -1.26 40.97
N ILE A 33 0.94 -2.20 40.29
CA ILE A 33 -0.44 -2.10 39.84
C ILE A 33 -1.18 -3.38 40.21
N GLN A 34 -2.44 -3.23 40.55
CA GLN A 34 -3.36 -4.33 40.78
C GLN A 34 -4.24 -4.51 39.56
N PHE A 35 -4.40 -5.74 39.10
CA PHE A 35 -5.33 -6.08 38.04
C PHE A 35 -6.19 -7.27 38.43
N PHE A 36 -7.45 -7.22 38.04
CA PHE A 36 -8.40 -8.30 38.28
C PHE A 36 -8.33 -9.31 37.13
N CYS A 37 -8.09 -10.58 37.46
CA CYS A 37 -8.17 -11.68 36.51
C CYS A 37 -9.58 -12.27 36.55
N PRO A 38 -10.41 -12.09 35.51
CA PRO A 38 -11.80 -12.54 35.51
C PRO A 38 -11.94 -14.08 35.52
N ILE A 39 -10.97 -14.80 34.93
CA ILE A 39 -10.99 -16.27 34.87
C ILE A 39 -10.77 -16.88 36.25
N MET A 40 -9.84 -16.34 37.03
CA MET A 40 -9.51 -16.85 38.36
C MET A 40 -10.23 -16.13 39.50
N GLN A 41 -11.04 -15.11 39.20
CA GLN A 41 -11.74 -14.25 40.16
C GLN A 41 -10.82 -13.73 41.29
N LYS A 42 -9.57 -13.40 40.94
CA LYS A 42 -8.53 -12.96 41.88
C LYS A 42 -7.85 -11.69 41.40
N VAL A 43 -7.44 -10.87 42.37
CA VAL A 43 -6.64 -9.68 42.14
C VAL A 43 -5.17 -10.05 42.25
N TYR A 44 -4.40 -9.71 41.22
CA TYR A 44 -2.97 -9.90 41.18
C TYR A 44 -2.27 -8.55 41.29
N THR A 45 -1.17 -8.51 42.04
CA THR A 45 -0.29 -7.34 42.11
C THR A 45 0.96 -7.63 41.29
N THR A 46 1.33 -6.72 40.40
CA THR A 46 2.55 -6.83 39.60
C THR A 46 3.21 -5.47 39.43
N LYS A 47 4.43 -5.43 38.90
CA LYS A 47 5.09 -4.18 38.54
C LYS A 47 4.45 -3.59 37.30
N LEU A 48 4.18 -2.29 37.34
CA LEU A 48 3.66 -1.54 36.20
C LEU A 48 4.57 -1.70 34.97
N ALA A 49 5.89 -1.71 35.18
CA ALA A 49 6.88 -1.91 34.13
C ALA A 49 6.62 -3.18 33.30
N TYR A 50 6.32 -4.32 33.92
CA TYR A 50 6.11 -5.58 33.20
C TYR A 50 4.86 -5.54 32.31
N ILE A 51 3.77 -4.99 32.84
CA ILE A 51 2.53 -4.82 32.08
C ILE A 51 2.75 -3.84 30.93
N SER A 52 3.40 -2.71 31.19
CA SER A 52 3.68 -1.70 30.16
C SER A 52 4.55 -2.24 29.04
N ILE A 53 5.59 -3.04 29.33
CA ILE A 53 6.42 -3.69 28.31
C ILE A 53 5.58 -4.63 27.44
N LEU A 54 4.71 -5.45 28.05
CA LEU A 54 3.87 -6.39 27.33
C LEU A 54 2.90 -5.67 26.39
N PHE A 55 2.21 -4.63 26.86
CA PHE A 55 1.30 -3.86 26.01
C PHE A 55 2.02 -3.06 24.92
N PHE A 56 3.17 -2.45 25.23
CA PHE A 56 3.94 -1.69 24.25
C PHE A 56 4.47 -2.58 23.13
N THR A 57 5.05 -3.73 23.47
CA THR A 57 5.55 -4.70 22.48
C THR A 57 4.42 -5.29 21.63
N ALA A 58 3.30 -5.69 22.26
CA ALA A 58 2.13 -6.17 21.52
C ALA A 58 1.55 -5.09 20.59
N GLY A 59 1.47 -3.84 21.06
CA GLY A 59 0.99 -2.70 20.27
C GLY A 59 1.89 -2.40 19.07
N GLN A 60 3.22 -2.41 19.27
CA GLN A 60 4.18 -2.21 18.19
C GLN A 60 4.09 -3.33 17.14
N ILE A 61 4.11 -4.60 17.56
CA ILE A 61 3.99 -5.73 16.64
C ILE A 61 2.66 -5.67 15.88
N GLY A 62 1.55 -5.38 16.55
CA GLY A 62 0.25 -5.22 15.93
C GLY A 62 0.19 -4.07 14.92
N GLY A 63 0.78 -2.93 15.26
CA GLY A 63 0.88 -1.77 14.37
C GLY A 63 1.67 -2.08 13.10
N TYR A 64 2.86 -2.67 13.23
CA TYR A 64 3.67 -3.07 12.07
C TYR A 64 2.97 -4.14 11.20
N ALA A 65 2.30 -5.11 11.81
CA ALA A 65 1.55 -6.13 11.07
C ALA A 65 0.41 -5.52 10.25
N LEU A 66 -0.37 -4.61 10.84
CA LEU A 66 -1.45 -3.91 10.13
C LEU A 66 -0.93 -3.02 9.00
N CYS A 67 0.13 -2.23 9.26
CA CYS A 67 0.75 -1.40 8.23
C CYS A 67 1.30 -2.24 7.07
N SER A 68 1.93 -3.38 7.37
CA SER A 68 2.41 -4.31 6.36
C SER A 68 1.26 -4.87 5.51
N PHE A 69 0.18 -5.31 6.15
CA PHE A 69 -0.99 -5.85 5.46
C PHE A 69 -1.67 -4.80 4.55
N ILE A 70 -1.78 -3.56 5.02
CA ILE A 70 -2.31 -2.46 4.20
C ILE A 70 -1.40 -2.20 3.00
N LYS A 71 -0.08 -2.18 3.21
CA LYS A 71 0.90 -1.90 2.15
C LYS A 71 0.85 -2.96 1.05
N THR A 72 0.80 -4.24 1.40
CA THR A 72 0.74 -5.33 0.41
C THR A 72 -0.53 -5.24 -0.43
N ASN A 73 -1.69 -5.00 0.18
CA ASN A 73 -2.95 -4.85 -0.55
C ASN A 73 -2.92 -3.63 -1.49
N LEU A 74 -2.29 -2.53 -1.06
CA LEU A 74 -2.17 -1.32 -1.88
C LEU A 74 -1.26 -1.55 -3.10
N GLU A 75 -0.16 -2.29 -2.92
CA GLU A 75 0.77 -2.66 -3.99
C GLU A 75 0.10 -3.58 -5.01
N GLU A 76 -0.66 -4.59 -4.55
CA GLU A 76 -1.45 -5.46 -5.42
C GLU A 76 -2.47 -4.67 -6.23
N LEU A 77 -3.17 -3.74 -5.58
CA LEU A 77 -4.15 -2.88 -6.24
C LEU A 77 -3.48 -1.97 -7.29
N CYS A 78 -2.35 -1.35 -6.97
CA CYS A 78 -1.58 -0.54 -7.92
C CYS A 78 -1.11 -1.37 -9.12
N ASN A 79 -0.58 -2.57 -8.88
CA ASN A 79 -0.15 -3.48 -9.95
C ASN A 79 -1.32 -3.90 -10.84
N ALA A 80 -2.49 -4.18 -10.26
CA ALA A 80 -3.70 -4.50 -11.02
C ALA A 80 -4.15 -3.31 -11.89
N TYR A 81 -4.12 -2.09 -11.36
CA TYR A 81 -4.42 -0.87 -12.13
C TYR A 81 -3.42 -0.64 -13.26
N GLN A 82 -2.12 -0.79 -13.00
CA GLN A 82 -1.10 -0.64 -14.02
C GLN A 82 -1.28 -1.65 -15.15
N LYS A 83 -1.49 -2.94 -14.81
CA LYS A 83 -1.75 -4.00 -15.78
C LYS A 83 -3.01 -3.73 -16.62
N ARG A 84 -4.07 -3.20 -15.99
CA ARG A 84 -5.29 -2.79 -16.71
C ARG A 84 -5.01 -1.66 -17.69
N HIS A 85 -4.22 -0.66 -17.27
CA HIS A 85 -3.88 0.48 -18.12
C HIS A 85 -3.00 0.05 -19.32
N GLU A 86 -2.04 -0.85 -19.10
CA GLU A 86 -1.23 -1.46 -20.16
C GLU A 86 -2.12 -2.23 -21.16
N ASN A 87 -3.04 -3.07 -20.69
CA ASN A 87 -3.98 -3.77 -21.56
C ASN A 87 -4.85 -2.83 -22.41
N ILE A 88 -5.31 -1.72 -21.82
CA ILE A 88 -6.08 -0.70 -22.56
C ILE A 88 -5.22 -0.02 -23.63
N SER A 89 -3.95 0.28 -23.33
CA SER A 89 -3.04 0.87 -24.30
C SER A 89 -2.78 -0.05 -25.49
N ILE A 90 -2.54 -1.35 -25.24
CA ILE A 90 -2.33 -2.36 -26.28
C ILE A 90 -3.57 -2.51 -27.16
N GLN A 91 -4.76 -2.53 -26.56
CA GLN A 91 -6.01 -2.59 -27.34
C GLN A 91 -6.17 -1.37 -28.23
N LYS A 92 -5.87 -0.17 -27.75
CA LYS A 92 -5.95 1.06 -28.55
C LYS A 92 -5.01 1.02 -29.75
N ASP A 93 -3.79 0.53 -29.58
CA ASP A 93 -2.82 0.39 -30.67
C ASP A 93 -3.28 -0.64 -31.70
N ASP A 94 -3.86 -1.76 -31.26
CA ASP A 94 -4.42 -2.80 -32.15
C ASP A 94 -5.64 -2.29 -32.95
N TYR A 95 -6.50 -1.47 -32.32
CA TYR A 95 -7.60 -0.80 -33.02
C TYR A 95 -7.10 0.23 -34.04
N ASN A 96 -6.09 1.03 -33.71
CA ASN A 96 -5.48 1.97 -34.64
C ASN A 96 -4.87 1.27 -35.86
N ALA A 97 -4.14 0.18 -35.65
CA ALA A 97 -3.58 -0.62 -36.75
C ALA A 97 -4.67 -1.18 -37.67
N LYS A 98 -5.80 -1.64 -37.12
CA LYS A 98 -6.96 -2.09 -37.92
C LYS A 98 -7.58 -0.97 -38.73
N VAL A 99 -7.67 0.24 -38.18
CA VAL A 99 -8.19 1.42 -38.88
C VAL A 99 -7.29 1.80 -40.06
N GLU A 100 -5.96 1.85 -39.88
CA GLU A 100 -5.02 2.15 -40.97
C GLU A 100 -5.12 1.14 -42.12
N VAL A 101 -5.26 -0.16 -41.80
CA VAL A 101 -5.44 -1.20 -42.82
C VAL A 101 -6.77 -1.03 -43.57
N LEU A 102 -7.84 -0.64 -42.88
CA LEU A 102 -9.14 -0.38 -43.50
C LEU A 102 -9.08 0.84 -44.42
N GLU A 103 -8.43 1.93 -44.00
CA GLU A 103 -8.21 3.12 -44.82
C GLU A 103 -7.40 2.80 -46.09
N ALA A 104 -6.32 2.01 -45.94
CA ALA A 104 -5.52 1.57 -47.08
C ALA A 104 -6.35 0.75 -48.08
N LYS A 105 -7.19 -0.17 -47.59
CA LYS A 105 -8.09 -0.97 -48.43
C LYS A 105 -9.12 -0.11 -49.16
N ILE A 106 -9.73 0.86 -48.48
CA ILE A 106 -10.67 1.81 -49.10
C ILE A 106 -9.97 2.57 -50.23
N LYS A 107 -8.78 3.11 -49.96
CA LYS A 107 -8.01 3.85 -50.97
C LYS A 107 -7.65 3.00 -52.19
N THR A 108 -7.31 1.72 -51.99
CA THR A 108 -7.07 0.81 -53.11
C THR A 108 -8.34 0.50 -53.90
N LEU A 109 -9.49 0.38 -53.25
CA LEU A 109 -10.79 0.16 -53.90
C LEU A 109 -11.22 1.41 -54.68
N GLU A 110 -11.01 2.60 -54.14
CA GLU A 110 -11.27 3.88 -54.84
C GLU A 110 -10.40 4.01 -56.09
N ALA A 111 -9.10 3.70 -55.99
CA ALA A 111 -8.20 3.70 -57.15
C ALA A 111 -8.61 2.67 -58.21
N ALA A 112 -9.02 1.47 -57.79
CA ALA A 112 -9.53 0.45 -58.70
C ALA A 112 -10.84 0.89 -59.39
N LEU A 113 -11.73 1.56 -58.66
CA LEU A 113 -12.98 2.10 -59.18
C LEU A 113 -12.73 3.22 -60.20
N GLU A 114 -11.84 4.17 -59.89
CA GLU A 114 -11.43 5.23 -60.83
C GLU A 114 -10.82 4.63 -62.11
N SER A 115 -9.97 3.62 -61.97
CA SER A 115 -9.37 2.94 -63.12
C SER A 115 -10.42 2.21 -63.95
N ALA A 116 -11.42 1.59 -63.33
CA ALA A 116 -12.53 0.92 -64.02
C ALA A 116 -13.48 1.93 -64.70
N LEU A 117 -13.68 3.11 -64.10
CA LEU A 117 -14.45 4.21 -64.68
C LEU A 117 -13.72 4.90 -65.85
N LYS A 118 -12.39 5.00 -65.81
CA LYS A 118 -11.57 5.56 -66.91
C LYS A 118 -11.38 4.61 -68.10
N ASN A 119 -11.50 3.30 -67.88
CA ASN A 119 -11.44 2.27 -68.93
C ASN A 119 -12.83 1.84 -69.45
N LYS A 120 -13.87 2.65 -69.21
CA LYS A 120 -15.15 2.62 -69.92
C LYS A 120 -15.09 3.54 -71.13
#